data_AF-A0A1Q8VJ96-F1
#
_entry.id   AF-A0A1Q8VJ96-F1
#
_cell.length_a   1.000
_cell.length_b   1.000
_cell.length_c   1.000
_cell.angle_alpha   90.00
_cell.angle_beta   90.00
_cell.angle_gamma   90.00
#
_symmetry.space_group_name_H-M   'P 1'
#
loop_
_entity.id
_entity.type
_entity.pdbx_description
1 polymer ?
#
loop_
_entity_poly.entity_id
_entity_poly.type
_entity_poly.pdbx_seq_one_letter_code
_entity_poly.pdbx_strand_id
1 'polypeptide(L)' 'MTTPVTAVANQKGGVGKTATTVIARALRRAGIDADPQANSTAILDVELDGESRTLHDVLTSVATASTPTTTRSEKQHDT' A
#
# COMPACT_ATOMS: atom_id res chain seq x y z
N MET A 1 -8.54 -18.86 11.82
CA MET A 1 -7.69 -18.00 12.66
C MET A 1 -7.43 -16.70 11.90
N THR A 2 -7.56 -15.54 12.54
CA THR A 2 -7.26 -14.24 11.94
C THR A 2 -5.79 -13.90 12.14
N THR A 3 -5.13 -13.37 11.10
CA THR A 3 -3.76 -12.85 11.22
C THR A 3 -3.82 -11.43 11.80
N PRO A 4 -3.25 -11.17 12.99
CA PRO A 4 -3.28 -9.82 13.56
C PRO A 4 -2.45 -8.86 12.71
N VAL A 5 -2.99 -7.67 12.42
CA VAL A 5 -2.31 -6.60 11.67
C VAL A 5 -1.91 -5.48 12.63
N THR A 6 -0.65 -5.02 12.52
CA THR A 6 -0.12 -3.93 13.33
C THR A 6 0.45 -2.85 12.41
N ALA A 7 0.04 -1.60 12.62
CA ALA A 7 0.52 -0.46 11.86
C ALA A 7 1.47 0.40 12.72
N VAL A 8 2.60 0.83 12.13
CA VAL A 8 3.53 1.77 12.76
C VAL A 8 3.37 3.12 12.05
N ALA A 9 2.73 4.07 12.72
CA ALA A 9 2.38 5.36 12.14
C ALA A 9 2.77 6.53 13.04
N ASN A 10 3.30 7.57 12.41
CA ASN A 10 3.63 8.86 13.01
C ASN A 10 3.83 9.88 11.88
N GLN A 11 3.22 11.05 11.98
CA GLN A 11 3.28 12.11 10.98
C GLN A 11 4.68 12.71 10.80
N LYS A 12 5.53 12.66 11.84
CA LYS A 12 6.87 13.24 11.80
C LYS A 12 7.84 12.29 11.09
N GLY A 13 8.63 12.84 10.17
CA GLY A 13 9.76 12.14 9.53
C GLY A 13 10.93 11.92 10.50
N GLY A 14 11.70 10.84 10.31
CA GLY A 14 12.91 10.56 11.09
C GLY A 14 12.70 10.02 12.51
N VAL A 15 11.47 9.65 12.89
CA VAL A 15 11.14 9.14 14.24
C VAL A 15 11.27 7.62 14.41
N GLY A 16 11.90 6.94 13.44
CA GLY A 16 12.16 5.49 13.54
C GLY A 16 11.03 4.56 13.10
N LYS A 17 9.98 5.05 12.39
CA LYS A 17 8.87 4.20 11.90
C LYS A 17 9.35 2.95 11.14
N THR A 18 10.18 3.15 10.12
CA THR A 18 10.75 2.08 9.29
C THR A 18 11.61 1.12 10.10
N ALA A 19 12.47 1.65 10.98
CA ALA A 19 13.32 0.83 11.85
C ALA A 19 12.48 -0.10 12.74
N THR A 20 11.43 0.45 13.36
CA THR A 20 10.48 -0.34 14.17
C THR A 20 9.75 -1.39 13.32
N THR A 21 9.31 -1.05 12.12
CA THR A 21 8.65 -2.00 11.19
C THR A 21 9.56 -3.16 10.82
N VAL A 22 10.83 -2.90 10.49
CA VAL A 22 11.81 -3.93 10.12
C VAL A 22 12.07 -4.90 11.28
N ILE A 23 12.22 -4.37 12.50
CA ILE A 23 12.39 -5.20 13.71
C ILE A 23 11.14 -6.06 13.95
N ALA A 24 9.94 -5.48 13.85
CA ALA A 24 8.69 -6.22 14.03
C ALA A 24 8.50 -7.31 12.96
N ARG A 25 8.91 -7.06 11.71
CA ARG A 25 8.89 -8.05 10.63
C ARG A 25 9.77 -9.26 10.95
N ALA A 26 10.92 -9.09 11.59
CA ALA A 26 11.78 -10.22 11.95
C ALA A 26 11.04 -11.27 12.81
N LEU A 27 10.08 -10.83 13.64
CA LEU A 27 9.26 -11.70 14.48
C LEU A 27 8.13 -12.41 13.71
N ARG A 28 7.55 -11.76 12.69
CA ARG A 28 6.38 -12.26 11.96
C ARG A 28 6.67 -12.83 10.58
N ARG A 29 7.90 -12.61 10.08
CA ARG A 29 8.37 -12.95 8.72
C ARG A 29 7.48 -12.41 7.58
N ALA A 30 6.67 -11.40 7.88
CA ALA A 30 5.78 -10.74 6.94
C ALA A 30 5.68 -9.25 7.29
N GLY A 31 5.50 -8.41 6.28
CA GLY A 31 5.41 -6.96 6.43
C GLY A 31 5.03 -6.30 5.10
N ILE A 32 4.38 -5.15 5.19
CA ILE A 32 3.95 -4.34 4.06
C ILE A 32 4.71 -3.02 4.15
N ASP A 33 5.40 -2.62 3.08
CA ASP A 33 5.93 -1.27 2.98
C ASP A 33 4.87 -0.36 2.36
N ALA A 34 4.34 0.55 3.17
CA ALA A 34 3.30 1.49 2.77
C ALA A 34 3.84 2.92 2.58
N ASP A 35 5.16 3.11 2.73
CA ASP A 35 5.81 4.39 2.44
C ASP A 35 6.24 4.40 0.96
N PRO A 36 5.79 5.36 0.13
CA PRO A 36 6.23 5.47 -1.26
C PRO A 36 7.76 5.57 -1.44
N GLN A 37 8.51 5.94 -0.40
CA GLN A 37 9.98 5.94 -0.43
C GLN A 37 10.60 4.53 -0.36
N ALA A 38 9.80 3.49 -0.09
CA ALA A 38 10.22 2.08 -0.11
C ALA A 38 11.41 1.75 0.82
N ASN A 39 11.58 2.49 1.92
CA ASN A 39 12.74 2.32 2.81
C ASN A 39 12.77 0.93 3.48
N SER A 40 11.62 0.33 3.81
CA SER A 40 11.60 -1.00 4.41
C SER A 40 12.00 -2.05 3.37
N THR A 41 11.48 -1.92 2.14
CA THR A 41 11.83 -2.77 1.00
C THR A 41 13.34 -2.73 0.74
N ALA A 42 13.94 -1.54 0.68
CA ALA A 42 15.38 -1.37 0.45
C ALA A 42 16.24 -1.92 1.61
N ILE A 43 15.88 -1.64 2.87
CA ILE A 43 16.62 -2.17 4.04
C ILE A 43 16.59 -3.70 4.09
N LEU A 44 15.51 -4.30 3.61
CA LEU A 44 15.33 -5.75 3.56
C LEU A 44 15.94 -6.40 2.31
N ASP A 45 16.61 -5.63 1.46
CA ASP A 45 17.26 -6.08 0.24
C ASP A 45 16.31 -6.86 -0.69
N VAL A 46 15.07 -6.38 -0.80
CA VAL A 46 14.06 -6.95 -1.70
C VAL A 46 14.28 -6.40 -3.10
N GLU A 47 14.71 -7.26 -4.02
CA GLU A 47 14.81 -6.94 -5.44
C GLU A 47 13.42 -6.86 -6.07
N LEU A 48 13.19 -5.78 -6.83
CA LEU A 48 11.99 -5.60 -7.65
C LEU A 48 12.42 -5.62 -9.12
N ASP A 49 11.67 -6.36 -9.93
CA ASP A 49 11.81 -6.41 -11.38
C ASP A 49 10.51 -5.96 -12.07
N GLY A 50 10.48 -6.04 -13.41
CA GLY A 50 9.31 -5.63 -14.20
C GLY A 50 8.04 -6.45 -13.95
N GLU A 51 8.16 -7.64 -13.38
CA GLU A 51 7.03 -8.55 -13.08
C GLU A 51 6.59 -8.47 -11.61
N SER A 52 7.35 -7.75 -10.78
CA SER A 52 7.10 -7.60 -9.36
C SER A 52 5.85 -6.78 -9.10
N ARG A 53 4.97 -7.30 -8.24
CA ARG A 53 3.79 -6.58 -7.77
C ARG A 53 4.10 -5.86 -6.46
N THR A 54 3.80 -4.57 -6.44
CA THR A 54 3.97 -3.70 -5.29
C THR A 54 2.65 -3.46 -4.57
N LEU A 55 2.70 -2.81 -3.40
CA LEU A 55 1.48 -2.37 -2.72
C LEU A 55 0.64 -1.43 -3.61
N HIS A 56 1.28 -0.61 -4.44
CA HIS A 56 0.61 0.30 -5.36
C HIS A 56 -0.31 -0.46 -6.34
N ASP A 57 0.17 -1.57 -6.91
CA ASP A 57 -0.58 -2.36 -7.89
C ASP A 57 -1.82 -2.99 -7.24
N VAL A 58 -1.66 -3.49 -6.01
CA VAL A 58 -2.76 -4.04 -5.22
C VAL A 58 -3.80 -2.97 -4.93
N LEU A 59 -3.39 -1.81 -4.40
CA LEU A 59 -4.31 -0.72 -4.06
C LEU A 59 -5.04 -0.19 -5.30
N THR A 60 -4.36 -0.07 -6.44
CA THR A 60 -4.96 0.38 -7.70
C THR A 60 -6.00 -0.63 -8.23
N SER A 61 -5.69 -1.92 -8.15
CA SER A 61 -6.64 -2.97 -8.56
C SER A 61 -7.91 -2.96 -7.69
N VAL A 62 -7.77 -2.72 -6.38
CA VAL A 62 -8.91 -2.65 -5.46
C VAL A 62 -9.74 -1.39 -5.69
N ALA A 63 -9.08 -0.25 -5.88
CA ALA A 63 -9.76 1.02 -6.14
C ALA A 63 -10.61 0.93 -7.41
N THR A 64 -10.05 0.41 -8.51
CA THR A 64 -10.74 0.28 -9.79
C THR A 64 -11.90 -0.73 -9.74
N ALA A 65 -11.72 -1.86 -9.05
CA ALA A 65 -12.78 -2.86 -8.85
C ALA A 65 -13.98 -2.35 -8.03
N SER A 66 -13.78 -1.33 -7.18
CA SER A 66 -14.81 -0.80 -6.29
C SER A 66 -15.68 0.30 -6.89
N THR A 67 -15.37 0.80 -8.09
CA THR A 67 -16.11 1.92 -8.71
C THR A 67 -17.42 1.40 -9.30
N PRO A 68 -18.61 1.74 -8.75
CA PRO A 68 -19.86 1.46 -9.43
C PRO A 68 -19.94 2.44 -10.61
N THR A 69 -19.92 1.93 -11.83
CA THR A 69 -20.18 2.72 -13.04
C THR A 69 -21.57 3.37 -12.91
N THR A 70 -21.61 4.60 -12.41
CA THR A 70 -22.84 5.41 -12.42
C THR A 70 -22.86 6.12 -13.77
N THR A 71 -23.37 5.44 -14.80
CA THR A 71 -23.80 6.09 -16.04
C THR A 71 -24.98 7.01 -15.72
N ARG A 72 -24.71 8.28 -15.42
CA ARG A 72 -25.74 9.32 -15.46
C ARG A 72 -25.90 9.74 -16.92
N SER A 73 -26.96 9.29 -17.58
CA SER A 73 -27.34 9.80 -18.89
C SER A 73 -27.79 11.26 -18.73
N GLU A 74 -26.92 12.21 -19.06
CA GLU A 74 -27.33 13.61 -19.22
C GLU A 74 -28.13 13.72 -20.52
N LYS A 75 -29.45 13.92 -20.40
CA LYS A 75 -30.28 14.39 -21.52
C LYS A 75 -29.83 15.81 -21.85
N GLN A 76 -29.12 15.97 -22.96
CA GLN A 76 -28.90 17.26 -23.62
C GLN A 76 -30.28 17.89 -23.88
N HIS A 77 -30.61 18.97 -23.18
CA HIS A 77 -31.71 19.85 -23.55
C HIS A 77 -31.20 20.78 -24.64
N ASP A 78 -31.75 20.59 -25.83
CA ASP A 78 -31.63 21.49 -26.98
C ASP A 78 -32.55 22.70 -26.71
N THR A 79 -32.00 23.90 -26.85
CA THR A 79 -32.74 25.18 -26.90
C THR A 79 -32.11 26.05 -27.95
#